data_AF-A0AAV4EGH5-F1
#
_entry.id   AF-A0AAV4EGH5-F1
#
_cell.length_a   1.000
_cell.length_b   1.000
_cell.length_c   1.000
_cell.angle_alpha   90.00
_cell.angle_beta   90.00
_cell.angle_gamma   90.00
#
_symmetry.space_group_name_H-M   'P 1'
#
loop_
_entity.id
_entity.type
_entity.pdbx_description
1 polymer ?
#
loop_
_entity_poly.entity_id
_entity_poly.type
_entity_poly.pdbx_seq_one_letter_code
_entity_poly.pdbx_strand_id
1 'polypeptide(L)'
;MKTALDLYRAQRISEIPRQFSIPKATFLRHLRDTNKHSNEDNQGSGRRPVLPHLLEKELVEPALQLEKMLFGITKDSLQKLAFQLAEKNRQNFLTVTQKKRK
;
A
#
# COMPACT_ATOMS: atom_id res chain seq x y z
N MET A 1 14.22 -20.14 -10.03
CA MET A 1 15.17 -19.00 -9.95
C MET A 1 15.70 -18.97 -8.52
N LYS A 2 17.02 -18.93 -8.30
CA LYS A 2 17.57 -18.78 -6.93
C LYS A 2 17.46 -17.31 -6.53
N THR A 3 16.87 -16.99 -5.38
CA THR A 3 16.77 -15.59 -4.94
C THR A 3 18.06 -15.14 -4.25
N ALA A 4 18.36 -13.84 -4.26
CA ALA A 4 19.54 -13.30 -3.60
C ALA A 4 19.52 -13.54 -2.08
N LEU A 5 18.33 -13.67 -1.48
CA LEU A 5 18.16 -13.98 -0.05
C LEU A 5 18.58 -15.41 0.28
N ASP A 6 18.33 -16.37 -0.61
CA ASP A 6 18.69 -17.78 -0.41
C ASP A 6 20.21 -17.97 -0.28
N LEU A 7 21.00 -17.16 -0.98
CA LEU A 7 22.47 -17.23 -1.00
C LEU A 7 23.13 -16.56 0.22
N TYR A 8 22.36 -15.84 1.04
CA TYR A 8 22.85 -15.17 2.25
C TYR A 8 23.55 -16.11 3.23
N ARG A 9 23.05 -17.34 3.36
CA ARG A 9 23.60 -18.34 4.30
C ARG A 9 24.92 -18.96 3.83
N ALA A 10 25.21 -18.89 2.53
CA ALA A 10 26.34 -19.58 1.91
C ALA A 10 27.53 -18.67 1.55
N GLN A 11 27.30 -17.35 1.39
CA GLN A 11 28.29 -16.41 0.90
C GLN A 11 28.40 -15.16 1.77
N ARG A 12 29.46 -14.37 1.52
CA ARG A 12 29.64 -13.07 2.16
C ARG A 12 28.60 -12.07 1.64
N ILE A 13 28.02 -11.31 2.57
CA ILE A 13 26.99 -10.28 2.34
C ILE A 13 27.43 -9.23 1.29
N SER A 14 28.73 -8.98 1.13
CA SER A 14 29.26 -8.03 0.14
C SER A 14 29.24 -8.51 -1.30
N GLU A 15 29.31 -9.82 -1.52
CA GLU A 15 29.44 -10.42 -2.85
C GLU A 15 28.08 -10.66 -3.51
N ILE A 16 27.07 -11.00 -2.71
CA ILE A 16 25.73 -11.29 -3.19
C ILE A 16 25.14 -10.11 -3.99
N PRO A 17 25.15 -8.85 -3.53
CA PRO A 17 24.59 -7.74 -4.31
C PRO A 17 25.34 -7.49 -5.62
N ARG A 18 26.63 -7.83 -5.70
CA ARG A 18 27.46 -7.68 -6.92
C ARG A 18 27.04 -8.69 -7.99
N GLN A 19 26.76 -9.94 -7.59
CA GLN A 19 26.32 -10.99 -8.51
C GLN A 19 24.94 -10.69 -9.13
N PHE A 20 24.04 -10.09 -8.35
CA PHE A 20 22.68 -9.77 -8.78
C PHE A 20 22.51 -8.35 -9.35
N SER A 21 23.60 -7.57 -9.45
CA SER A 21 23.55 -6.16 -9.89
C SER A 21 22.57 -5.29 -9.07
N ILE A 22 22.46 -5.57 -7.77
CA ILE A 22 21.58 -4.83 -6.84
C ILE A 22 22.43 -3.94 -5.93
N PRO A 23 22.02 -2.70 -5.62
CA PRO A 23 22.70 -1.88 -4.62
C PRO A 23 22.75 -2.58 -3.25
N LYS A 24 23.92 -2.56 -2.58
CA LYS A 24 24.11 -3.18 -1.25
C LYS A 24 23.07 -2.69 -0.23
N ALA A 25 22.72 -1.41 -0.27
CA ALA A 25 21.70 -0.83 0.59
C ALA A 25 20.31 -1.45 0.36
N THR A 26 19.93 -1.70 -0.89
CA THR A 26 18.67 -2.36 -1.24
C THR A 26 18.66 -3.79 -0.72
N PHE A 27 19.72 -4.56 -0.97
CA PHE A 27 19.85 -5.92 -0.42
C PHE A 27 19.72 -5.96 1.11
N LEU A 28 20.42 -5.07 1.82
CA LEU A 28 20.33 -4.98 3.28
C LEU A 28 18.93 -4.58 3.75
N ARG A 29 18.21 -3.75 3.00
CA ARG A 29 16.83 -3.37 3.34
C ARG A 29 15.87 -4.56 3.29
N HIS A 30 16.02 -5.42 2.28
CA HIS A 30 15.27 -6.67 2.14
C HIS A 30 15.69 -7.68 3.21
N LEU A 31 17.00 -7.86 3.46
CA LEU A 31 17.49 -8.78 4.50
C LEU A 31 16.98 -8.43 5.91
N ARG A 32 16.83 -7.14 6.22
CA ARG A 32 16.39 -6.65 7.55
C ARG A 32 14.88 -6.42 7.63
N ASP A 33 14.11 -6.78 6.61
CA ASP A 33 12.67 -6.49 6.50
C ASP A 33 12.30 -5.02 6.78
N THR A 34 13.22 -4.11 6.49
CA THR A 34 12.99 -2.66 6.63
C THR A 34 12.25 -2.07 5.43
N ASN A 35 12.13 -2.85 4.35
CA ASN A 35 11.33 -2.52 3.20
C ASN A 35 9.83 -2.76 3.47
N LYS A 36 9.25 -1.96 4.37
CA LYS A 36 7.89 -2.17 4.90
C LYS A 36 6.75 -1.99 3.87
N HIS A 37 7.05 -1.50 2.67
CA HIS A 37 6.02 -1.00 1.74
C HIS A 37 6.24 -1.38 0.29
N SER A 38 7.42 -1.91 -0.07
CA SER A 38 7.71 -2.35 -1.43
C SER A 38 8.17 -3.80 -1.36
N ASN A 39 7.23 -4.72 -1.54
CA ASN A 39 7.49 -6.16 -1.50
C ASN A 39 7.46 -6.74 -2.92
N GLU A 40 7.74 -8.03 -3.05
CA GLU A 40 7.71 -8.75 -4.33
C GLU A 40 6.37 -8.56 -5.07
N ASP A 41 5.26 -8.60 -4.33
CA ASP A 41 3.90 -8.44 -4.90
C ASP A 41 3.44 -6.99 -5.05
N ASN A 42 4.09 -6.05 -4.36
CA ASN A 42 3.69 -4.64 -4.32
C ASN A 42 4.89 -3.75 -4.61
N GLN A 43 5.14 -3.52 -5.89
CA GLN A 43 6.06 -2.49 -6.37
C GLN A 43 5.38 -1.13 -6.16
N GLY A 44 5.36 -0.63 -4.92
CA GLY A 44 4.72 0.62 -4.54
C GLY A 44 5.40 1.84 -5.16
N SER A 45 5.22 2.05 -6.46
CA SER A 45 5.56 3.29 -7.15
C SER A 45 4.40 4.27 -6.98
N GLY A 46 4.63 5.39 -6.29
CA GLY A 46 3.67 6.48 -6.18
C GLY A 46 3.23 6.82 -4.75
N ARG A 47 2.23 7.70 -4.67
CA ARG A 47 1.65 8.16 -3.40
C ARG A 47 0.75 7.07 -2.84
N ARG A 48 0.80 6.88 -1.52
CA ARG A 48 0.01 5.86 -0.84
C ARG A 48 -1.47 6.25 -0.81
N PRO A 49 -2.38 5.27 -0.88
CA PRO A 49 -3.78 5.52 -0.63
C PRO A 49 -3.96 6.01 0.81
N VAL A 50 -4.77 7.05 0.97
CA VAL A 50 -5.11 7.61 2.29
C VAL A 50 -6.17 6.74 2.97
N LEU A 51 -7.04 6.11 2.18
CA LEU A 51 -8.11 5.25 2.64
C LEU A 51 -7.69 3.78 2.53
N PRO A 52 -8.14 2.89 3.43
CA PRO A 52 -8.03 1.46 3.23
C PRO A 52 -8.77 1.02 1.97
N HIS A 53 -8.24 0.01 1.26
CA HIS A 53 -8.80 -0.48 -0.02
C HIS A 53 -10.30 -0.80 0.03
N LEU A 54 -10.76 -1.38 1.14
CA LEU A 54 -12.18 -1.70 1.33
C LEU A 54 -13.06 -0.45 1.35
N LEU A 55 -12.60 0.61 2.01
CA LEU A 55 -13.36 1.84 2.13
C LEU A 55 -13.28 2.69 0.85
N GLU A 56 -12.15 2.63 0.16
CA GLU A 56 -12.00 3.22 -1.16
C GLU A 56 -12.97 2.57 -2.16
N LYS A 57 -13.14 1.24 -2.11
CA LYS A 57 -14.16 0.54 -2.90
C LYS A 57 -15.59 0.96 -2.54
N GLU A 58 -15.93 1.04 -1.25
CA GLU A 58 -17.25 1.49 -0.80
C GLU A 58 -17.60 2.90 -1.31
N LEU A 59 -16.60 3.76 -1.52
CA LEU A 59 -16.78 5.09 -2.07
C LEU A 59 -16.87 5.09 -3.62
N VAL A 60 -16.05 4.29 -4.29
CA VAL A 60 -15.90 4.30 -5.75
C VAL A 60 -17.02 3.53 -6.45
N GLU A 61 -17.45 2.39 -5.91
CA GLU A 61 -18.48 1.57 -6.55
C GLU A 61 -19.81 2.30 -6.79
N PRO A 62 -20.37 3.05 -5.82
CA PRO A 62 -21.57 3.85 -6.05
C PRO A 62 -21.37 4.94 -7.10
N ALA A 63 -20.19 5.58 -7.12
CA ALA A 63 -19.88 6.62 -8.10
C ALA A 63 -19.87 6.07 -9.53
N LEU A 64 -19.25 4.90 -9.74
CA LEU A 64 -19.24 4.20 -11.03
C LEU A 64 -20.63 3.69 -11.43
N GLN A 65 -21.46 3.28 -10.48
CA GLN A 65 -22.84 2.87 -10.77
C GLN A 65 -23.69 4.05 -11.24
N LEU A 66 -23.57 5.21 -10.57
CA LEU A 66 -24.28 6.43 -10.97
C LEU A 66 -23.85 6.89 -12.37
N GLU A 67 -22.56 6.85 -12.68
CA GLU A 67 -22.04 7.14 -14.01
C GLU A 67 -22.65 6.22 -15.08
N LYS A 68 -22.72 4.90 -14.82
CA LYS A 68 -23.34 3.93 -15.75
C LYS A 68 -24.81 4.20 -16.01
N MET A 69 -25.52 4.75 -15.03
CA MET A 69 -26.92 5.13 -15.14
C MET A 69 -27.11 6.52 -15.77
N LEU A 70 -26.04 7.12 -16.31
CA LEU A 70 -25.99 8.47 -16.89
C LEU A 70 -26.38 9.57 -15.89
N PHE A 71 -26.28 9.28 -14.59
CA PHE A 71 -26.33 10.28 -13.54
C PHE A 71 -24.94 10.88 -13.37
N GLY A 72 -24.79 12.15 -13.73
CA GLY A 72 -23.55 12.88 -13.44
C GLY A 72 -23.32 12.96 -11.94
N ILE A 73 -22.15 12.54 -11.47
CA ILE A 73 -21.75 12.76 -10.08
C ILE A 73 -21.08 14.12 -9.95
N THR A 74 -21.56 14.92 -9.01
CA THR A 74 -20.92 16.20 -8.68
C THR A 74 -19.90 15.99 -7.56
N LYS A 75 -18.89 16.86 -7.52
CA LYS A 75 -17.92 16.91 -6.43
C LYS A 75 -18.61 16.95 -5.05
N ASP A 76 -19.65 17.76 -4.92
CA ASP A 76 -20.40 17.92 -3.66
C ASP A 76 -21.11 16.63 -3.24
N SER A 77 -21.73 15.91 -4.19
CA SER A 77 -22.35 14.62 -3.89
C SER A 77 -21.32 13.57 -3.45
N LEU A 78 -20.14 13.54 -4.09
CA LEU A 78 -19.08 12.61 -3.73
C LEU A 78 -18.52 12.92 -2.34
N GLN A 79 -18.34 14.21 -2.00
CA GLN A 79 -17.92 14.62 -0.66
C GLN A 79 -18.95 14.24 0.40
N LYS A 80 -20.25 14.49 0.16
CA LYS A 80 -21.32 14.08 1.07
C LYS A 80 -21.32 12.57 1.32
N LEU A 81 -21.15 11.77 0.26
CA LEU A 81 -21.03 10.31 0.38
C LEU A 81 -19.81 9.91 1.23
N ALA A 82 -18.66 10.54 1.00
CA ALA A 82 -17.46 10.29 1.79
C ALA A 82 -17.65 10.64 3.28
N PHE A 83 -18.32 11.75 3.59
CA PHE A 83 -18.65 12.12 4.98
C PHE A 83 -19.62 11.12 5.62
N GLN A 84 -20.66 10.69 4.91
CA GLN A 84 -21.59 9.68 5.40
C GLN A 84 -20.92 8.34 5.67
N LEU A 85 -20.03 7.90 4.77
CA LEU A 85 -19.21 6.70 4.97
C LEU A 85 -18.29 6.86 6.18
N ALA A 86 -17.71 8.04 6.39
CA ALA A 86 -16.87 8.32 7.55
C ALA A 86 -17.65 8.28 8.87
N GLU A 87 -18.88 8.82 8.89
CA GLU A 87 -19.76 8.76 10.05
C GLU A 87 -20.16 7.32 10.38
N LYS A 88 -20.56 6.55 9.36
CA LYS A 88 -20.94 5.14 9.49
C LYS A 88 -19.78 4.27 10.00
N ASN A 89 -18.56 4.57 9.53
CA ASN A 89 -17.34 3.82 9.85
C ASN A 89 -16.48 4.48 10.95
N ARG A 90 -17.05 5.35 11.80
CA ARG A 90 -16.32 6.14 12.83
C ARG A 90 -15.32 5.33 13.67
N GLN A 91 -15.63 4.07 13.95
CA GLN A 91 -14.75 3.18 14.74
C GLN A 91 -13.52 2.69 13.96
N ASN A 92 -13.59 2.57 12.64
CA ASN A 92 -12.51 2.06 11.79
C ASN A 92 -11.44 3.12 11.48
N PHE A 93 -11.78 4.41 11.53
CA PHE A 93 -10.82 5.50 11.25
C PHE A 93 -9.92 5.86 12.44
N LEU A 94 -10.37 5.62 13.67
CA LEU A 94 -9.62 5.97 14.90
C LEU A 94 -8.49 4.97 15.23
N THR A 95 -8.50 3.78 14.63
CA THR A 95 -7.52 2.71 14.91
C THR A 95 -6.25 2.81 14.05
N VAL A 96 -6.31 3.50 12.90
CA VAL A 96 -5.14 3.67 12.01
C VAL A 96 -4.09 4.61 12.63
N THR A 97 -4.51 5.54 13.49
CA THR A 97 -3.64 6.55 14.12
C THR A 97 -2.91 6.06 15.37
N GLN A 98 -3.29 4.93 15.97
CA GLN A 98 -2.73 4.51 17.27
C GLN A 98 -1.59 3.50 17.20
N LYS A 99 -1.26 2.94 16.03
CA LYS A 99 -0.23 1.88 15.94
C LYS A 99 1.18 2.41 15.65
N LYS A 100 1.74 3.30 16.49
CA LYS A 100 3.21 3.47 16.59
C LYS A 100 3.72 4.34 17.75
N ARG A 101 3.79 3.80 18.99
CA ARG A 101 4.87 4.08 19.98
C ARG A 101 5.00 2.89 20.94
N LYS A 102 5.88 1.95 20.60
CA LYS A 102 6.64 1.13 21.56
C LYS A 102 8.08 1.19 21.12
#